data_AF-E2AHE7-F1
#
_entry.id   AF-E2AHE7-F1
#
_cell.length_a   1.000
_cell.length_b   1.000
_cell.length_c   1.000
_cell.angle_alpha   90.00
_cell.angle_beta   90.00
_cell.angle_gamma   90.00
#
_symmetry.space_group_name_H-M   'P 1'
#
loop_
_entity.id
_entity.type
_entity.pdbx_description
1 polymer ?
#
loop_
_entity_poly.entity_id
_entity_poly.type
_entity_poly.pdbx_seq_one_letter_code
_entity_poly.pdbx_strand_id
1 'polypeptide(L)' 'DNPSANLTVVSEHRLAGHEFDWQNISILDNEPHYIKRLISEMLHIKKQAHSINIKDDDINNLSKS' A
#
# COMPACT_ATOMS: atom_id res chain seq x y z
N ASP A 1 -22.19 17.79 4.52
CA ASP A 1 -20.89 17.07 4.49
C ASP A 1 -21.11 15.63 4.06
N ASN A 2 -20.45 15.17 3.00
CA ASN A 2 -20.51 13.77 2.58
C ASN A 2 -19.49 12.98 3.43
N PRO A 3 -19.90 12.10 4.36
CA PRO A 3 -18.98 11.39 5.24
C PRO A 3 -18.01 10.46 4.49
N SER A 4 -18.31 10.10 3.24
CA SER A 4 -17.41 9.32 2.37
C SER A 4 -16.21 10.12 1.84
N ALA A 5 -16.24 11.46 1.85
CA ALA A 5 -15.20 12.27 1.24
C ALA A 5 -13.84 12.25 1.98
N ASN A 6 -13.75 11.62 3.16
CA ASN A 6 -12.53 11.51 3.97
C ASN A 6 -12.07 10.07 4.20
N LEU A 7 -12.65 9.08 3.53
CA LEU A 7 -12.25 7.68 3.70
C LEU A 7 -10.97 7.40 2.90
N THR A 8 -10.04 6.67 3.51
CA THR A 8 -8.91 6.10 2.78
C THR A 8 -9.39 4.91 1.96
N VAL A 9 -8.65 4.55 0.91
CA VAL A 9 -8.93 3.35 0.08
C VAL A 9 -9.06 2.08 0.95
N VAL A 10 -8.26 1.98 2.02
CA VAL A 10 -8.33 0.86 2.98
C VAL A 10 -9.64 0.87 3.76
N SER A 11 -10.08 2.03 4.23
CA SER A 11 -11.36 2.16 4.95
C SER A 11 -12.55 1.83 4.05
N GLU A 12 -12.54 2.28 2.80
CA GLU A 12 -13.57 1.94 1.82
C GLU A 12 -13.61 0.44 1.53
N HIS A 13 -12.45 -0.20 1.34
CA HIS A 13 -12.35 -1.64 1.09
C HIS A 13 -12.98 -2.47 2.22
N ARG A 14 -12.70 -2.08 3.48
CA ARG A 14 -13.26 -2.77 4.64
C ARG A 14 -14.78 -2.57 4.77
N LEU A 15 -15.29 -1.39 4.44
CA LEU A 15 -16.73 -1.12 4.42
C LEU A 15 -17.49 -1.93 3.36
N ALA A 16 -16.81 -2.37 2.29
CA ALA A 16 -17.36 -3.32 1.33
C ALA A 16 -17.51 -4.75 1.90
N GLY A 17 -17.15 -4.98 3.17
CA GLY A 17 -17.24 -6.28 3.84
C GLY A 17 -16.03 -7.18 3.62
N HIS A 18 -14.94 -6.64 3.06
CA HIS A 18 -13.70 -7.38 2.87
C HIS A 18 -12.78 -7.18 4.09
N GLU A 19 -12.29 -8.26 4.68
CA GLU A 19 -11.33 -8.22 5.78
C GLU A 19 -9.98 -8.82 5.35
N PHE A 20 -8.90 -8.28 5.91
CA PHE A 20 -7.55 -8.80 5.68
C PHE A 20 -7.31 -10.00 6.58
N ASP A 21 -6.79 -11.09 6.00
CA ASP A 21 -6.32 -12.23 6.78
C ASP A 21 -4.93 -11.93 7.35
N TRP A 22 -4.91 -11.32 8.53
CA TRP A 22 -3.68 -11.00 9.26
C TRP A 22 -3.04 -12.23 9.92
N GLN A 23 -3.78 -13.32 10.10
CA GLN A 23 -3.31 -14.50 10.81
C GLN A 23 -2.61 -15.49 9.88
N ASN A 24 -3.05 -15.57 8.63
CA ASN A 24 -2.48 -16.47 7.62
C ASN A 24 -1.73 -15.70 6.53
N ILE A 25 -0.84 -14.79 6.94
CA ILE A 25 0.02 -14.09 5.97
C ILE A 25 1.18 -14.99 5.50
N SER A 26 1.46 -14.95 4.20
CA SER A 26 2.67 -15.54 3.63
C SER A 26 3.72 -14.45 3.42
N ILE A 27 4.91 -14.61 3.98
CA ILE A 27 6.05 -13.73 3.68
C ILE A 27 6.56 -14.08 2.29
N LEU A 28 6.30 -13.21 1.31
CA LEU A 28 6.69 -13.42 -0.10
C LEU A 28 8.14 -13.05 -0.38
N ASP A 29 8.69 -12.09 0.37
CA ASP A 29 10.06 -11.60 0.23
C ASP A 29 10.61 -11.18 1.59
N ASN A 30 11.91 -11.41 1.81
CA ASN A 30 12.63 -11.01 3.01
C ASN A 30 13.99 -10.44 2.60
N GLU A 31 14.09 -9.11 2.67
CA GLU A 31 15.31 -8.36 2.35
C GLU A 31 15.78 -7.61 3.60
N PRO A 32 16.89 -8.03 4.24
CA PRO A 32 17.39 -7.38 5.46
C PRO A 32 17.98 -5.99 5.19
N HIS A 33 18.40 -5.68 3.96
CA HIS A 33 18.95 -4.37 3.63
C HIS A 33 17.83 -3.37 3.33
N TYR A 34 17.68 -2.39 4.21
CA TYR A 34 16.65 -1.35 4.14
C TYR A 34 16.47 -0.72 2.75
N ILE A 35 17.55 -0.25 2.12
CA ILE A 35 17.46 0.43 0.82
C ILE A 35 17.01 -0.54 -0.29
N LYS A 36 17.51 -1.78 -0.28
CA LYS A 36 17.10 -2.79 -1.27
C LYS A 36 15.64 -3.19 -1.09
N ARG A 37 15.19 -3.27 0.16
CA ARG A 37 13.79 -3.53 0.51
C ARG A 37 12.88 -2.43 -0.03
N LEU A 38 13.21 -1.15 0.23
CA LEU A 38 12.42 -0.02 -0.30
C LEU A 38 12.31 -0.04 -1.83
N ILE A 39 13.44 -0.27 -2.53
CA ILE A 39 13.44 -0.33 -3.99
C ILE A 39 12.56 -1.49 -4.49
N SER A 40 12.69 -2.66 -3.87
CA SER A 40 11.92 -3.86 -4.25
C SER A 40 10.43 -3.70 -3.97
N GLU A 41 10.06 -3.12 -2.83
CA GLU A 41 8.67 -2.79 -2.47
C GLU A 41 8.06 -1.81 -3.48
N MET A 42 8.75 -0.72 -3.83
CA MET A 42 8.27 0.25 -4.82
C MET A 42 8.08 -0.39 -6.21
N LEU A 43 9.02 -1.24 -6.64
CA LEU A 43 8.89 -1.97 -7.91
C LEU A 43 7.68 -2.91 -7.89
N HIS A 44 7.46 -3.62 -6.79
CA HIS A 44 6.32 -4.51 -6.63
C HIS A 44 4.99 -3.73 -6.70
N ILE A 45 4.86 -2.66 -5.92
CA ILE A 45 3.66 -1.80 -5.88
C ILE A 45 3.35 -1.21 -7.27
N LYS A 46 4.39 -0.74 -7.98
CA LYS A 46 4.21 -0.15 -9.33
C LYS A 46 3.68 -1.15 -10.36
N LYS A 47 4.11 -2.42 -10.28
CA LYS A 47 3.69 -3.49 -11.19
C LYS A 47 2.27 -4.00 -10.95
N GLN A 48 1.72 -3.80 -9.76
CA GLN A 48 0.36 -4.24 -9.41
C GLN A 48 -0.69 -3.34 -10.08
N ALA A 49 -1.57 -3.93 -10.90
CA ALA A 49 -2.65 -3.22 -11.60
C ALA A 49 -3.81 -2.83 -10.66
N HIS A 50 -4.02 -3.60 -9.60
CA HIS A 50 -5.13 -3.41 -8.64
C HIS A 50 -4.58 -3.13 -7.23
N SER A 51 -3.53 -2.31 -7.12
CA SER A 51 -2.92 -2.02 -5.82
C SER A 51 -3.84 -1.16 -4.95
N ILE A 52 -3.94 -1.53 -3.67
CA ILE A 52 -4.63 -0.71 -2.68
C ILE A 52 -3.85 0.57 -2.31
N ASN A 53 -2.54 0.60 -2.61
CA ASN A 53 -1.67 1.74 -2.35
C ASN A 53 -1.91 2.86 -3.38
N ILE A 54 -2.08 4.09 -2.89
CA ILE A 54 -2.18 5.30 -3.71
C ILE A 54 -0.77 5.64 -4.21
N LYS A 55 -0.56 5.62 -5.54
CA LYS A 55 0.78 5.74 -6.14
C LYS A 55 1.29 7.19 -6.25
N ASP A 56 0.41 8.19 -6.16
CA ASP A 56 0.74 9.59 -6.44
C ASP A 56 1.30 10.37 -5.23
N ASP A 57 1.04 9.92 -3.99
CA ASP A 57 1.54 10.60 -2.78
C ASP A 57 2.97 10.18 -2.40
N ASP A 58 3.39 8.96 -2.75
CA ASP A 58 4.72 8.44 -2.36
C ASP A 58 5.88 9.10 -3.12
N ILE A 59 5.68 9.45 -4.41
CA ILE A 59 6.76 9.96 -5.26
C ILE A 59 7.13 11.40 -4.89
N ASN A 60 6.14 12.20 -4.48
CA ASN A 60 6.32 13.62 -4.16
C ASN A 60 6.89 13.87 -2.76
N ASN A 61 6.88 12.86 -1.88
CA ASN A 61 7.45 12.93 -0.54
C ASN A 61 8.91 12.46 -0.49
N LEU A 62 9.35 11.63 -1.45
CA LEU A 62 10.75 11.23 -1.62
C LEU A 62 11.65 12.32 -2.23
N SER A 63 11.07 13.30 -2.95
CA SER A 63 11.82 14.42 -3.54
C SER A 63 12.02 15.60 -2.59
N LYS A 64 11.48 15.52 -1.36
CA LYS A 64 11.49 16.60 -0.36
C LYS A 64 12.47 16.38 0.80
N SER A 65 13.35 15.37 0.74
CA SER A 65 14.39 15.13 1.77
C SER A 65 15.78 15.47 1.26
#